data_AF-A0A8B7W7F6-F1
#
_entry.id   AF-A0A8B7W7F6-F1
#
_cell.length_a   1.000
_cell.length_b   1.000
_cell.length_c   1.000
_cell.angle_alpha   90.00
_cell.angle_beta   90.00
_cell.angle_gamma   90.00
#
_symmetry.space_group_name_H-M   'P 1'
#
loop_
_entity.id
_entity.type
_entity.pdbx_description
1 polymer ?
#
loop_
_entity_poly.entity_id
_entity_poly.type
_entity_poly.pdbx_seq_one_letter_code
_entity_poly.pdbx_strand_id
1 'polypeptide(L)'
;MRAAVYLCWRNIQKNGPLASLMQPSEQKESSLGQELNNSDKCEVCHQSGQMRRCDTCSRSYHKNCHIPPVEAKRVRNPWHCIFCKTKAIRERCQDGQPCHQESEVLKRKMLPKEQLKCELLLLMIYCCPESAYFASKPYYSRKSLQGLQEHMWLNKIKNRLNKKAYSRVGAFVRNVRLIFENHEKFYKGKKFIRLGHTVQAEFEKNFKNIFAIQETSKKSIQFRHVVFLS
;
A
#
# COMPACT_ATOMS: atom_id res chain seq x y z
N MET A 1 2.68 21.06 9.39
CA MET A 1 3.19 20.28 8.25
C MET A 1 2.96 18.76 8.37
N ARG A 2 1.81 18.31 8.92
CA ARG A 2 1.44 16.88 9.08
C ARG A 2 0.13 16.49 8.34
N ALA A 3 -0.58 17.46 7.76
CA ALA A 3 -1.90 17.26 7.15
C ALA A 3 -1.89 16.97 5.63
N ALA A 4 -0.80 17.33 4.92
CA ALA A 4 -0.75 17.21 3.45
C ALA A 4 -0.71 15.75 2.96
N VAL A 5 -0.13 14.83 3.74
CA VAL A 5 -0.02 13.39 3.43
C VAL A 5 -1.42 12.74 3.39
N TYR A 6 -2.31 13.13 4.32
CA TYR A 6 -3.70 12.66 4.36
C TYR A 6 -4.55 13.20 3.20
N LEU A 7 -4.26 14.41 2.70
CA LEU A 7 -5.06 15.06 1.66
C LEU A 7 -4.77 14.50 0.26
N CYS A 8 -3.53 14.14 -0.07
CA CYS A 8 -3.21 13.51 -1.35
C CYS A 8 -3.89 12.13 -1.50
N TRP A 9 -4.03 11.39 -0.40
CA TRP A 9 -4.67 10.07 -0.38
C TRP A 9 -6.22 10.16 -0.42
N ARG A 10 -6.86 11.14 0.24
CA ARG A 10 -8.32 11.35 0.13
C ARG A 10 -8.80 11.64 -1.30
N ASN A 11 -7.96 12.24 -2.15
CA ASN A 11 -8.32 12.55 -3.54
C ASN A 11 -8.33 11.32 -4.47
N ILE A 12 -7.69 10.21 -4.10
CA ILE A 12 -7.74 8.96 -4.89
C ILE A 12 -9.06 8.21 -4.67
N GLN A 13 -9.76 8.44 -3.55
CA GLN A 13 -11.05 7.80 -3.25
C GLN A 13 -12.27 8.51 -3.87
N LYS A 14 -12.12 9.72 -4.43
CA LYS A 14 -13.27 10.53 -4.89
C LYS A 14 -13.68 10.35 -6.35
N ASN A 15 -12.97 9.53 -7.13
CA ASN A 15 -13.29 9.36 -8.55
C ASN A 15 -13.84 7.97 -8.85
N GLY A 16 -15.16 7.87 -8.77
CA GLY A 16 -16.02 6.92 -9.48
C GLY A 16 -17.46 7.44 -9.45
N PRO A 17 -18.35 6.96 -10.34
CA PRO A 17 -18.34 7.22 -11.79
C PRO A 17 -18.79 8.66 -12.14
N LEU A 18 -18.32 9.14 -13.29
CA LEU A 18 -18.55 10.48 -13.84
C LEU A 18 -20.02 10.72 -14.26
N ALA A 19 -20.69 11.64 -13.59
CA ALA A 19 -21.64 12.59 -14.16
C ALA A 19 -21.42 13.85 -13.31
N SER A 20 -20.96 14.98 -13.80
CA SER A 20 -21.30 15.70 -15.02
C SER A 20 -20.31 16.86 -15.09
N LEU A 21 -19.80 17.18 -16.29
CA LEU A 21 -19.43 18.53 -16.75
C LEU A 21 -18.94 18.38 -18.20
N MET A 22 -19.90 18.20 -19.10
CA MET A 22 -19.72 18.66 -20.47
C MET A 22 -19.93 20.17 -20.46
N GLN A 23 -18.95 20.93 -20.95
CA GLN A 23 -19.18 21.86 -22.06
C GLN A 23 -17.84 22.16 -22.75
N PRO A 24 -17.85 22.44 -24.06
CA PRO A 24 -16.76 22.13 -24.98
C PRO A 24 -15.86 23.34 -25.24
N SER A 25 -14.56 23.10 -25.42
CA SER A 25 -13.69 24.01 -26.16
C SER A 25 -12.69 23.24 -27.02
N GLU A 26 -13.00 23.28 -28.31
CA GLU A 26 -12.15 23.28 -29.51
C GLU A 26 -10.78 22.59 -29.46
N GLN A 27 -10.65 21.60 -30.35
CA GLN A 27 -9.43 20.90 -30.68
C GLN A 27 -8.33 21.86 -31.16
N LYS A 28 -7.15 21.73 -30.57
CA LYS A 28 -5.89 21.99 -31.27
C LYS A 28 -4.90 20.89 -30.92
N GLU A 29 -4.72 19.95 -31.86
CA GLU A 29 -3.59 19.03 -31.83
C GLU A 29 -2.29 19.83 -31.86
N SER A 30 -1.51 19.71 -30.79
CA SER A 30 -0.10 20.07 -30.77
C SER A 30 0.60 19.16 -29.78
N SER A 31 1.28 18.15 -30.33
CA SER A 31 2.23 17.32 -29.63
C SER A 31 3.45 18.16 -29.23
N LEU A 32 3.50 18.66 -28.00
CA LEU A 32 4.74 19.05 -27.33
C LEU A 32 4.54 18.86 -25.82
N GLY A 33 5.45 18.11 -25.19
CA GLY A 33 5.34 17.68 -23.81
C GLY A 33 5.11 18.86 -22.86
N GLN A 34 3.94 18.89 -22.23
CA GLN A 34 3.78 19.59 -20.96
C GLN A 34 4.72 18.90 -19.99
N GLU A 35 5.82 19.55 -19.61
CA GLU A 35 6.64 19.11 -18.50
C GLU A 35 5.72 19.04 -17.27
N LEU A 36 5.28 17.84 -16.91
CA LEU A 36 4.59 17.60 -15.67
C LEU A 36 5.55 18.06 -14.57
N ASN A 37 5.22 19.13 -13.85
CA ASN A 37 6.02 19.62 -12.74
C ASN A 37 6.07 18.54 -11.64
N ASN A 38 7.07 17.65 -11.72
CA ASN A 38 7.31 16.63 -10.73
C ASN A 38 7.76 17.29 -9.42
N SER A 39 7.35 16.71 -8.29
CA SER A 39 7.74 17.20 -6.97
C SER A 39 9.25 17.13 -6.78
N ASP A 40 9.81 18.18 -6.18
CA ASP A 40 11.20 18.21 -5.70
C ASP A 40 11.41 17.47 -4.37
N LYS A 41 10.40 16.72 -3.91
CA LYS A 41 10.46 15.88 -2.73
C LYS A 41 10.08 14.44 -3.07
N CYS A 42 10.74 13.50 -2.40
CA CYS A 42 10.44 12.09 -2.54
C CYS A 42 9.04 11.79 -1.98
N GLU A 43 8.22 11.04 -2.72
CA GLU A 43 6.88 10.64 -2.28
C GLU A 43 6.89 9.81 -0.98
N VAL A 44 7.99 9.12 -0.68
CA VAL A 44 8.09 8.20 0.46
C VAL A 44 8.67 8.89 1.69
N CYS A 45 9.85 9.52 1.57
CA CYS A 45 10.55 10.11 2.72
C CYS A 45 10.40 11.63 2.82
N HIS A 46 9.77 12.28 1.83
CA HIS A 46 9.56 13.74 1.75
C HIS A 46 10.84 14.59 1.82
N GLN A 47 11.99 13.98 1.58
CA GLN A 47 13.28 14.66 1.45
C GLN A 47 13.58 14.94 -0.02
N SER A 48 14.29 16.05 -0.27
CA SER A 48 14.87 16.37 -1.57
C SER A 48 16.17 15.61 -1.80
N GLY A 49 16.64 15.56 -3.04
CA GLY A 49 17.86 14.82 -3.41
C GLY A 49 17.80 14.27 -4.83
N GLN A 50 18.71 13.36 -5.16
CA GLN A 50 18.73 12.71 -6.48
C GLN A 50 17.58 11.71 -6.62
N MET A 51 16.58 12.05 -7.41
CA MET A 51 15.34 11.27 -7.56
C MET A 51 15.02 10.94 -9.01
N ARG A 52 14.32 9.81 -9.18
CA ARG A 52 13.66 9.47 -10.44
C ARG A 52 12.26 10.10 -10.45
N ARG A 53 12.02 10.91 -11.48
CA ARG A 53 10.71 11.49 -11.81
C ARG A 53 9.88 10.50 -12.61
N CYS A 54 8.58 10.43 -12.32
CA CYS A 54 7.62 9.66 -13.11
C CYS A 54 7.22 10.45 -14.35
N ASP A 55 7.21 9.80 -15.51
CA ASP A 55 6.92 10.48 -16.78
C ASP A 55 5.41 10.76 -16.98
N THR A 56 4.54 10.18 -16.14
CA THR A 56 3.07 10.30 -16.28
C THR A 56 2.36 10.86 -15.03
N CYS A 57 3.10 11.28 -14.01
CA CYS A 57 2.50 11.94 -12.83
C CYS A 57 3.55 12.77 -12.09
N SER A 58 3.12 13.68 -11.22
CA SER A 58 4.01 14.58 -10.47
C SER A 58 4.87 13.92 -9.38
N ARG A 59 4.89 12.59 -9.23
CA ARG A 59 5.64 11.92 -8.14
C ARG A 59 7.11 11.70 -8.49
N SER A 60 7.96 11.86 -7.48
CA SER A 60 9.41 11.63 -7.54
C SER A 60 9.85 10.66 -6.45
N TYR A 61 10.89 9.86 -6.71
CA TYR A 61 11.36 8.84 -5.76
C TYR A 61 12.88 8.77 -5.72
N HIS A 62 13.47 8.67 -4.53
CA HIS A 62 14.84 8.18 -4.43
C HIS A 62 14.94 6.73 -4.92
N LYS A 63 16.10 6.36 -5.47
CA LYS A 63 16.38 5.03 -6.02
C LYS A 63 15.92 3.90 -5.09
N ASN A 64 16.27 4.00 -3.81
CA ASN A 64 15.98 2.98 -2.80
C ASN A 64 14.66 3.22 -2.04
N CYS A 65 13.98 4.35 -2.24
CA CYS A 65 12.66 4.60 -1.65
C CYS A 65 11.54 3.92 -2.44
N HIS A 66 11.64 3.90 -3.78
CA HIS A 66 10.68 3.17 -4.61
C HIS A 66 10.78 1.65 -4.38
N ILE A 67 9.66 0.94 -4.58
CA ILE A 67 9.57 -0.52 -4.49
C ILE A 67 8.90 -1.01 -5.79
N PRO A 68 9.56 -1.88 -6.58
CA PRO A 68 10.95 -2.31 -6.44
C PRO A 68 11.92 -1.11 -6.63
N PRO A 69 13.19 -1.19 -6.18
CA PRO A 69 14.15 -0.11 -6.37
C PRO A 69 14.24 0.33 -7.84
N VAL A 70 14.45 1.62 -8.07
CA VAL A 70 14.55 2.15 -9.44
C VAL A 70 15.82 1.61 -10.09
N GLU A 71 15.68 0.95 -11.23
CA GLU A 71 16.81 0.47 -12.03
C GLU A 71 17.60 1.65 -12.62
N ALA A 72 18.92 1.54 -12.60
CA ALA A 72 19.80 2.60 -13.10
C ALA A 72 19.87 2.67 -14.64
N LYS A 73 19.46 1.61 -15.34
CA LYS A 73 19.58 1.53 -16.80
C LYS A 73 18.49 2.37 -17.46
N ARG A 74 18.89 3.53 -17.97
CA ARG A 74 18.19 4.21 -19.06
C ARG A 74 18.66 3.60 -20.37
N VAL A 75 17.75 2.97 -21.10
CA VAL A 75 17.87 2.89 -22.56
C VAL A 75 16.47 3.04 -23.14
N ARG A 76 16.09 4.27 -23.49
CA ARG A 76 14.98 4.65 -24.40
C ARG A 76 13.50 4.55 -23.96
N ASN A 77 13.15 4.02 -22.78
CA ASN A 77 11.72 3.88 -22.41
C ASN A 77 11.25 4.80 -21.27
N PRO A 78 10.00 5.31 -21.32
CA PRO A 78 9.40 6.09 -20.24
C PRO A 78 9.25 5.25 -18.96
N TRP A 79 9.66 5.82 -17.84
CA TRP A 79 9.54 5.23 -16.51
C TRP A 79 8.27 5.69 -15.80
N HIS A 80 7.48 4.70 -15.40
CA HIS A 80 6.23 4.88 -14.69
C HIS A 80 6.39 4.37 -13.25
N CYS A 81 5.96 5.18 -12.27
CA CYS A 81 5.96 4.77 -10.87
C CYS A 81 4.93 3.65 -10.61
N ILE A 82 5.05 2.98 -9.47
CA ILE A 82 4.17 1.86 -9.11
C ILE A 82 2.68 2.25 -9.05
N PHE A 83 2.36 3.49 -8.67
CA PHE A 83 0.97 3.98 -8.68
C PHE A 83 0.40 4.04 -10.10
N CYS A 84 1.13 4.63 -11.05
CA CYS A 84 0.72 4.70 -12.45
C CYS A 84 0.59 3.30 -13.07
N LYS A 85 1.57 2.41 -12.81
CA LYS A 85 1.51 1.01 -13.27
C LYS A 85 0.28 0.28 -12.73
N THR A 86 -0.04 0.46 -11.45
CA THR A 86 -1.20 -0.20 -10.81
C THR A 86 -2.52 0.37 -11.33
N LYS A 87 -2.61 1.70 -11.50
CA LYS A 87 -3.79 2.37 -12.07
C LYS A 87 -4.11 1.83 -13.48
N ALA A 88 -3.11 1.76 -14.36
CA ALA A 88 -3.28 1.21 -15.70
C ALA A 88 -3.74 -0.26 -15.71
N ILE A 89 -3.31 -1.08 -14.74
CA ILE A 89 -3.82 -2.46 -14.62
C ILE A 89 -5.29 -2.47 -14.21
N ARG A 90 -5.71 -1.60 -13.28
CA ARG A 90 -7.11 -1.51 -12.85
C ARG A 90 -8.02 -1.07 -14.00
N GLU A 91 -7.62 -0.04 -14.74
CA GLU A 91 -8.40 0.50 -15.86
C GLU A 91 -8.57 -0.52 -17.00
N ARG A 92 -7.53 -1.32 -17.29
CA ARG A 92 -7.63 -2.40 -18.29
C ARG A 92 -8.48 -3.60 -17.86
N CYS A 93 -8.82 -3.72 -16.57
CA CYS A 93 -9.59 -4.85 -16.05
C CYS A 93 -11.03 -4.44 -15.67
N GLN A 94 -11.59 -3.41 -16.31
CA GLN A 94 -12.95 -2.88 -16.05
C GLN A 94 -14.08 -3.81 -16.53
N ASP A 95 -14.05 -5.07 -16.12
CA ASP A 95 -15.26 -5.87 -15.92
C ASP A 95 -15.53 -5.93 -14.42
N GLY A 96 -16.78 -5.65 -14.03
CA GLY A 96 -17.27 -5.43 -12.66
C GLY A 96 -16.39 -6.01 -11.56
N GLN A 97 -15.72 -5.13 -10.80
CA GLN A 97 -14.69 -5.49 -9.82
C GLN A 97 -15.25 -6.56 -8.85
N PRO A 98 -14.82 -7.84 -8.95
CA PRO A 98 -15.38 -8.87 -8.08
C PRO A 98 -14.88 -8.60 -6.68
N CYS A 99 -15.80 -8.43 -5.72
CA CYS A 99 -15.40 -8.29 -4.34
C CYS A 99 -14.95 -9.67 -3.82
N HIS A 100 -13.69 -9.79 -3.42
CA HIS A 100 -13.08 -11.06 -3.04
C HIS A 100 -13.14 -11.33 -1.54
N GLN A 101 -13.11 -12.59 -1.15
CA GLN A 101 -12.86 -12.96 0.24
C GLN A 101 -11.36 -12.88 0.54
N GLU A 102 -11.01 -12.44 1.75
CA GLU A 102 -9.59 -12.38 2.17
C GLU A 102 -8.93 -13.76 2.06
N SER A 103 -9.62 -14.81 2.48
CA SER A 103 -9.11 -16.19 2.43
C SER A 103 -8.76 -16.65 1.02
N GLU A 104 -9.49 -16.19 0.01
CA GLU A 104 -9.20 -16.43 -1.41
C GLU A 104 -7.95 -15.66 -1.83
N VAL A 105 -7.89 -14.37 -1.51
CA VAL A 105 -6.75 -13.49 -1.82
C VAL A 105 -5.44 -14.05 -1.25
N LEU A 106 -5.44 -14.50 0.00
CA LEU A 106 -4.25 -15.03 0.67
C LEU A 106 -3.72 -16.31 0.01
N LYS A 107 -4.57 -17.07 -0.69
CA LYS A 107 -4.18 -18.31 -1.40
C LYS A 107 -3.60 -18.05 -2.80
N ARG A 108 -3.76 -16.85 -3.36
CA ARG A 108 -3.27 -16.51 -4.70
C ARG A 108 -1.75 -16.69 -4.79
N LYS A 109 -1.30 -17.28 -5.91
CA LYS A 109 0.11 -17.37 -6.26
C LYS A 109 0.67 -15.97 -6.52
N MET A 110 1.95 -15.75 -6.21
CA MET A 110 2.61 -14.46 -6.41
C MET A 110 3.00 -14.24 -7.88
N LEU A 111 1.99 -14.13 -8.75
CA LEU A 111 2.17 -13.79 -10.16
C LEU A 111 2.51 -12.30 -10.31
N PRO A 112 2.92 -11.81 -11.49
CA PRO A 112 3.37 -10.42 -11.66
C PRO A 112 2.36 -9.35 -11.19
N LYS A 113 1.05 -9.60 -11.35
CA LYS A 113 -0.02 -8.69 -10.88
C LYS A 113 -0.08 -8.63 -9.35
N GLU A 114 -0.07 -9.77 -8.68
CA GLU A 114 -0.08 -9.90 -7.21
C GLU A 114 1.21 -9.33 -6.60
N GLN A 115 2.35 -9.62 -7.22
CA GLN A 115 3.65 -9.08 -6.84
C GLN A 115 3.62 -7.54 -6.85
N LEU A 116 3.12 -6.92 -7.91
CA LEU A 116 3.00 -5.46 -8.01
C LEU A 116 2.08 -4.89 -6.92
N LYS A 117 0.95 -5.56 -6.64
CA LYS A 117 0.03 -5.16 -5.55
C LYS A 117 0.69 -5.23 -4.17
N CYS A 118 1.47 -6.28 -3.90
CA CYS A 118 2.23 -6.40 -2.65
C CYS A 118 3.36 -5.37 -2.55
N GLU A 119 4.05 -5.08 -3.65
CA GLU A 119 5.07 -4.01 -3.73
C GLU A 119 4.45 -2.64 -3.45
N LEU A 120 3.26 -2.37 -3.99
CA LEU A 120 2.50 -1.15 -3.73
C LEU A 120 2.11 -1.06 -2.25
N LEU A 121 1.56 -2.13 -1.68
CA LEU A 121 1.22 -2.17 -0.24
C LEU A 121 2.42 -1.86 0.64
N LEU A 122 3.56 -2.49 0.37
CA LEU A 122 4.76 -2.25 1.14
C LEU A 122 5.24 -0.80 0.99
N LEU A 123 5.19 -0.23 -0.21
CA LEU A 123 5.54 1.18 -0.44
C LEU A 123 4.60 2.11 0.33
N MET A 124 3.31 1.82 0.37
CA MET A 124 2.33 2.60 1.15
C MET A 124 2.61 2.53 2.65
N ILE A 125 3.08 1.39 3.18
CA ILE A 125 3.55 1.31 4.56
C ILE A 125 4.72 2.28 4.79
N TYR A 126 5.72 2.31 3.90
CA TYR A 126 6.87 3.22 4.04
C TYR A 126 6.51 4.71 3.92
N CYS A 127 5.38 5.06 3.29
CA CYS A 127 4.86 6.43 3.27
C CYS A 127 4.30 6.88 4.65
N CYS A 128 4.04 5.95 5.57
CA CYS A 128 3.63 6.28 6.93
C CYS A 128 4.86 6.67 7.77
N PRO A 129 4.92 7.87 8.38
CA PRO A 129 6.09 8.30 9.16
C PRO A 129 6.46 7.35 10.31
N GLU A 130 5.45 6.79 10.98
CA GLU A 130 5.58 5.83 12.07
C GLU A 130 6.24 4.51 11.62
N SER A 131 6.22 4.19 10.32
CA SER A 131 6.86 3.00 9.76
C SER A 131 8.37 2.96 9.96
N ALA A 132 9.02 4.12 10.14
CA ALA A 132 10.45 4.22 10.38
C ALA A 132 10.90 3.38 11.59
N TYR A 133 10.06 3.28 12.62
CA TYR A 133 10.34 2.45 13.80
C TYR A 133 10.41 0.94 13.47
N PHE A 134 9.62 0.50 12.49
CA PHE A 134 9.54 -0.90 12.06
C PHE A 134 10.45 -1.21 10.87
N ALA A 135 11.22 -0.23 10.39
CA ALA A 135 12.04 -0.37 9.19
C ALA A 135 13.19 -1.37 9.39
N SER A 136 13.86 -1.32 10.54
CA SER A 136 15.07 -2.10 10.86
C SER A 136 14.79 -3.21 11.88
N LYS A 137 15.76 -4.11 12.05
CA LYS A 137 15.65 -5.21 13.02
C LYS A 137 15.38 -4.65 14.42
N PRO A 138 14.31 -5.11 15.12
CA PRO A 138 14.00 -4.63 16.45
C PRO A 138 15.04 -5.10 17.47
N TYR A 139 15.32 -4.26 18.47
CA TYR A 139 16.18 -4.61 19.61
C TYR A 139 15.31 -5.07 20.78
N TYR A 140 15.15 -6.38 20.94
CA TYR A 140 14.50 -6.98 22.10
C TYR A 140 15.55 -7.51 23.07
N SER A 141 15.33 -7.32 24.37
CA SER A 141 16.24 -7.86 25.39
C SER A 141 16.24 -9.40 25.37
N ARG A 142 17.37 -10.04 25.70
CA ARG A 142 17.55 -11.51 25.73
C ARG A 142 16.45 -12.25 26.52
N LYS A 143 15.96 -11.65 27.61
CA LYS A 143 14.88 -12.20 28.45
C LYS A 143 13.50 -12.13 27.79
N SER A 144 13.32 -11.20 26.84
CA SER A 144 12.06 -10.99 26.11
C SER A 144 11.92 -11.84 24.85
N LEU A 145 12.98 -12.59 24.48
CA LEU A 145 13.03 -13.47 23.30
C LEU A 145 12.36 -14.84 23.53
N GLN A 146 12.12 -15.23 24.79
CA GLN A 146 11.39 -16.44 25.12
C GLN A 146 9.91 -16.29 24.72
N GLY A 147 9.52 -16.96 23.64
CA GLY A 147 8.13 -17.03 23.16
C GLY A 147 7.78 -16.17 21.95
N LEU A 148 8.72 -15.41 21.38
CA LEU A 148 8.50 -14.67 20.12
C LEU A 148 8.76 -15.58 18.91
N GLN A 149 7.83 -15.61 17.94
CA GLN A 149 8.06 -16.20 16.62
C GLN A 149 9.17 -15.43 15.86
N GLU A 150 9.67 -16.00 14.76
CA GLU A 150 10.70 -15.40 13.89
C GLU A 150 10.52 -13.87 13.74
N HIS A 151 11.51 -13.09 14.17
CA HIS A 151 11.41 -11.63 14.10
C HIS A 151 11.29 -11.15 12.64
N MET A 152 10.39 -10.19 12.45
CA MET A 152 10.12 -9.56 11.16
C MET A 152 10.23 -8.05 11.28
N TRP A 153 10.67 -7.41 10.20
CA TRP A 153 10.77 -5.95 10.06
C TRP A 153 10.67 -5.58 8.57
N LEU A 154 10.36 -4.32 8.26
CA LEU A 154 9.99 -3.93 6.89
C LEU A 154 11.14 -4.16 5.89
N ASN A 155 12.39 -3.84 6.25
CA ASN A 155 13.52 -4.06 5.34
C ASN A 155 13.75 -5.55 5.01
N LYS A 156 13.44 -6.46 5.94
CA LYS A 156 13.50 -7.91 5.68
C LYS A 156 12.41 -8.36 4.70
N ILE A 157 11.19 -7.85 4.86
CA ILE A 157 10.09 -8.09 3.92
C ILE A 157 10.42 -7.51 2.54
N LYS A 158 10.92 -6.26 2.49
CA LYS A 158 11.36 -5.59 1.26
C LYS A 158 12.40 -6.41 0.50
N ASN A 159 13.40 -6.95 1.20
CA ASN A 159 14.42 -7.80 0.60
C ASN A 159 13.82 -9.11 0.05
N ARG A 160 12.95 -9.78 0.82
CA ARG A 160 12.24 -11.01 0.36
C ARG A 160 11.38 -10.73 -0.87
N LEU A 161 10.68 -9.60 -0.91
CA LEU A 161 9.81 -9.19 -2.01
C LEU A 161 10.62 -8.87 -3.28
N ASN A 162 11.74 -8.15 -3.14
CA ASN A 162 12.64 -7.84 -4.26
C ASN A 162 13.26 -9.10 -4.86
N LYS A 163 13.64 -10.08 -4.02
CA LYS A 163 14.17 -11.39 -4.43
C LYS A 163 13.10 -12.36 -4.94
N LYS A 164 11.84 -11.92 -5.05
CA LYS A 164 10.68 -12.75 -5.46
C LYS A 164 10.53 -14.03 -4.63
N ALA A 165 10.87 -13.96 -3.34
CA ALA A 165 10.93 -15.11 -2.44
C ALA A 165 9.56 -15.52 -1.87
N TYR A 166 8.49 -14.75 -2.11
CA TYR A 166 7.15 -15.09 -1.69
C TYR A 166 6.42 -15.85 -2.79
N SER A 167 5.99 -17.07 -2.53
CA SER A 167 5.24 -17.89 -3.50
C SER A 167 3.73 -17.61 -3.53
N ARG A 168 3.19 -17.04 -2.45
CA ARG A 168 1.76 -16.69 -2.28
C ARG A 168 1.59 -15.35 -1.58
N VAL A 169 0.49 -14.65 -1.87
CA VAL A 169 0.13 -13.37 -1.23
C VAL A 169 0.07 -13.52 0.29
N GLY A 170 -0.50 -14.62 0.79
CA GLY A 170 -0.63 -14.84 2.23
C GLY A 170 0.70 -14.92 2.99
N ALA A 171 1.79 -15.35 2.35
CA ALA A 171 3.10 -15.37 3.00
C ALA A 171 3.64 -13.95 3.25
N PHE A 172 3.43 -13.04 2.29
CA PHE A 172 3.75 -11.62 2.45
C PHE A 172 2.88 -10.98 3.55
N VAL A 173 1.55 -11.16 3.47
CA VAL A 173 0.61 -10.56 4.45
C VAL A 173 0.89 -11.05 5.87
N ARG A 174 1.15 -12.36 6.06
CA ARG A 174 1.54 -12.90 7.37
C ARG A 174 2.81 -12.26 7.91
N ASN A 175 3.84 -12.06 7.09
CA ASN A 175 5.07 -11.42 7.53
C ASN A 175 4.84 -9.95 7.94
N VAL A 176 3.98 -9.22 7.22
CA VAL A 176 3.62 -7.84 7.61
C VAL A 176 2.88 -7.84 8.94
N ARG A 177 1.84 -8.67 9.10
CA ARG A 177 1.06 -8.78 10.36
C ARG A 177 1.93 -9.19 11.55
N LEU A 178 2.87 -10.11 11.34
CA LEU A 178 3.80 -10.58 12.37
C LEU A 178 4.66 -9.46 12.98
N ILE A 179 4.99 -8.39 12.24
CA ILE A 179 5.69 -7.23 12.79
C ILE A 179 4.86 -6.63 13.93
N PHE A 180 3.58 -6.41 13.68
CA PHE A 180 2.69 -5.71 14.60
C PHE A 180 2.22 -6.63 15.74
N GLU A 181 2.00 -7.92 15.46
CA GLU A 181 1.71 -8.93 16.50
C GLU A 181 2.88 -9.05 17.51
N ASN A 182 4.12 -9.07 17.03
CA ASN A 182 5.30 -9.10 17.90
C ASN A 182 5.43 -7.81 18.71
N HIS A 183 5.16 -6.66 18.10
CA HIS A 183 5.17 -5.35 18.76
C HIS A 183 4.12 -5.28 19.89
N GLU A 184 2.88 -5.70 19.60
CA GLU A 184 1.79 -5.70 20.55
C GLU A 184 2.08 -6.63 21.73
N LYS A 185 2.57 -7.85 21.48
CA LYS A 185 2.97 -8.80 22.52
C LYS A 185 4.06 -8.22 23.43
N PHE A 186 5.09 -7.60 22.85
CA PHE A 186 6.22 -7.06 23.62
C PHE A 186 5.83 -5.82 24.45
N TYR A 187 4.98 -4.95 23.91
CA TYR A 187 4.56 -3.71 24.56
C TYR A 187 3.22 -3.79 25.29
N LYS A 188 2.64 -4.99 25.46
CA LYS A 188 1.31 -5.22 26.08
C LYS A 188 1.12 -4.37 27.34
N GLY A 189 0.02 -3.61 27.41
CA GLY A 189 -0.31 -2.70 28.51
C GLY A 189 0.42 -1.34 28.51
N LYS A 190 1.26 -1.04 27.49
CA LYS A 190 2.02 0.21 27.42
C LYS A 190 1.47 1.14 26.33
N LYS A 191 1.61 2.46 26.53
CA LYS A 191 1.19 3.49 25.54
C LYS A 191 1.84 3.32 24.16
N PHE A 192 3.00 2.67 24.11
CA PHE A 192 3.80 2.49 22.90
C PHE A 192 3.18 1.52 21.87
N ILE A 193 2.18 0.71 22.25
CA ILE A 193 1.43 -0.15 21.31
C ILE A 193 0.76 0.68 20.20
N ARG A 194 0.33 1.90 20.51
CA ARG A 194 -0.37 2.80 19.57
C ARG A 194 0.40 3.00 18.26
N LEU A 195 1.73 3.01 18.31
CA LEU A 195 2.58 3.14 17.14
C LEU A 195 2.37 1.99 16.14
N GLY A 196 2.31 0.75 16.64
CA GLY A 196 2.04 -0.43 15.82
C GLY A 196 0.62 -0.42 15.25
N HIS A 197 -0.37 -0.06 16.07
CA HIS A 197 -1.77 0.03 15.63
C HIS A 197 -1.97 1.02 14.48
N THR A 198 -1.31 2.19 14.52
CA THR A 198 -1.42 3.20 13.44
C THR A 198 -0.96 2.63 12.11
N VAL A 199 0.24 2.04 12.06
CA VAL A 199 0.82 1.51 10.81
C VAL A 199 0.03 0.28 10.34
N GLN A 200 -0.38 -0.59 11.27
CA GLN A 200 -1.17 -1.78 10.96
C GLN A 200 -2.54 -1.42 10.36
N ALA A 201 -3.24 -0.43 10.93
CA ALA A 201 -4.53 0.01 10.41
C ALA A 201 -4.44 0.52 8.97
N GLU A 202 -3.40 1.31 8.67
CA GLU A 202 -3.14 1.81 7.31
C GLU A 202 -2.82 0.65 6.35
N PHE A 203 -2.04 -0.34 6.80
CA PHE A 203 -1.78 -1.55 6.02
C PHE A 203 -3.07 -2.32 5.71
N GLU A 204 -3.89 -2.65 6.72
CA GLU A 204 -5.11 -3.45 6.53
C GLU A 204 -6.12 -2.75 5.62
N LYS A 205 -6.27 -1.43 5.79
CA LYS A 205 -7.12 -0.59 4.94
C LYS A 205 -6.67 -0.65 3.48
N ASN A 206 -5.38 -0.45 3.23
CA ASN A 206 -4.83 -0.48 1.88
C ASN A 206 -4.86 -1.89 1.29
N PHE A 207 -4.65 -2.94 2.11
CA PHE A 207 -4.74 -4.33 1.68
C PHE A 207 -6.14 -4.65 1.15
N LYS A 208 -7.18 -4.29 1.91
CA LYS A 208 -8.57 -4.46 1.47
C LYS A 208 -8.87 -3.71 0.17
N ASN A 209 -8.47 -2.45 0.08
CA ASN A 209 -8.69 -1.62 -1.12
C ASN A 209 -7.91 -2.13 -2.35
N ILE A 210 -6.65 -2.55 -2.17
CA ILE A 210 -5.79 -2.99 -3.28
C ILE A 210 -6.25 -4.32 -3.88
N PHE A 211 -6.75 -5.21 -3.02
CA PHE A 211 -7.23 -6.53 -3.41
C PHE A 211 -8.75 -6.62 -3.56
N ALA A 212 -9.48 -5.50 -3.43
CA ALA A 212 -10.94 -5.46 -3.51
C ALA A 212 -11.60 -6.49 -2.58
N ILE A 213 -11.14 -6.55 -1.33
CA ILE A 213 -11.65 -7.49 -0.32
C ILE A 213 -12.95 -6.96 0.26
N GLN A 214 -13.97 -7.81 0.36
CA GLN A 214 -15.23 -7.48 1.01
C GLN A 214 -15.00 -7.07 2.46
N GLU A 215 -15.60 -5.96 2.89
CA GLU A 215 -15.74 -5.72 4.31
C GLU A 215 -16.69 -6.77 4.87
N THR A 216 -16.20 -7.60 5.79
CA THR A 216 -17.10 -8.38 6.63
C THR A 216 -17.86 -7.38 7.47
N SER A 217 -19.08 -7.01 7.04
CA SER A 217 -20.05 -6.46 7.96
C SER A 217 -20.10 -7.46 9.12
N LYS A 218 -19.75 -7.01 10.32
CA LYS A 218 -20.19 -7.73 11.50
C LYS A 218 -21.71 -7.74 11.35
N LYS A 219 -22.28 -8.87 10.92
CA LYS A 219 -23.72 -9.08 10.96
C LYS A 219 -24.14 -8.67 12.36
N SER A 220 -24.89 -7.58 12.45
CA SER A 220 -25.77 -7.34 13.57
C SER A 220 -26.60 -8.61 13.69
N ILE A 221 -26.25 -9.46 14.66
CA ILE A 221 -27.19 -10.42 15.21
C ILE A 221 -28.21 -9.53 15.93
N GLN A 222 -29.17 -9.02 15.18
CA GLN A 222 -30.34 -8.40 15.75
C GLN A 222 -31.43 -9.45 15.67
N PHE A 223 -31.89 -9.80 16.86
CA PHE A 223 -32.78 -10.89 17.20
C PHE A 223 -33.94 -11.02 16.22
N ARG A 224 -34.23 -12.27 15.82
CA ARG A 224 -35.55 -12.65 15.33
C ARG A 224 -36.56 -12.22 16.39
N HIS A 225 -37.34 -11.17 16.13
CA HIS A 225 -38.60 -10.99 16.81
C HIS A 225 -39.47 -12.19 16.41
N VAL A 226 -39.62 -13.11 17.35
CA VAL A 226 -40.71 -14.08 17.35
C VAL A 226 -41.98 -13.23 17.49
N VAL A 227 -42.76 -13.14 16.42
CA VAL A 227 -44.15 -12.70 16.52
C VAL A 227 -44.90 -13.84 17.19
N PHE A 228 -45.17 -13.72 18.49
CA PHE A 228 -46.24 -14.48 19.11
C PHE A 228 -47.55 -13.80 18.69
N LEU A 229 -48.31 -14.51 17.85
CA LEU A 229 -49.72 -14.25 17.66
C LEU A 229 -50.46 -14.85 18.86
N SER A 230 -51.24 -14.02 19.54
CA SER A 230 -52.38 -14.38 20.37
C SER A 230 -53.25 -13.15 20.54
#